data_AF-A0A1G1EM40-F1
#
_entry.id   AF-A0A1G1EM40-F1
#
_cell.length_a   1.000
_cell.length_b   1.000
_cell.length_c   1.000
_cell.angle_alpha   90.00
_cell.angle_beta   90.00
_cell.angle_gamma   90.00
#
_symmetry.space_group_name_H-M   'P 1'
#
loop_
_entity.id
_entity.type
_entity.pdbx_description
1 polymer ?
#
loop_
_entity_poly.entity_id
_entity_poly.type
_entity_poly.pdbx_seq_one_letter_code
_entity_poly.pdbx_strand_id
1 'polypeptide(L)'
;MGKNKSKNNSKGKNTENKNFTPFIIIGLILATLATVYFLTKPNTSSVVLDTPRVQGQMIETRPVLTSALFTGKAALAYKYAAEIPEVIDNQFCYCYCKKNHGHKTLLTCFTNEHGSKCDTCIDEVIYAYDLHKQGKTIADIISAVDKKFYRPYKA
;
A
#
# COMPACT_ATOMS: atom_id res chain seq x y z
N MET A 1 -38.29 -59.54 -49.12
CA MET A 1 -38.42 -59.20 -50.56
C MET A 1 -39.49 -58.12 -50.69
N GLY A 2 -39.26 -57.06 -51.47
CA GLY A 2 -40.33 -56.16 -51.93
C GLY A 2 -40.41 -54.78 -51.28
N LYS A 3 -39.62 -53.84 -51.82
CA LYS A 3 -39.73 -52.39 -51.62
C LYS A 3 -41.08 -51.88 -52.14
N ASN A 4 -41.61 -50.78 -51.58
CA ASN A 4 -41.98 -49.65 -52.43
C ASN A 4 -42.08 -48.30 -51.70
N LYS A 5 -41.55 -47.29 -52.40
CA LYS A 5 -41.50 -45.87 -52.05
C LYS A 5 -42.88 -45.21 -52.20
N SER A 6 -43.13 -44.17 -51.40
CA SER A 6 -44.02 -43.06 -51.78
C SER A 6 -43.37 -41.72 -51.42
N LYS A 7 -43.76 -40.68 -52.16
CA LYS A 7 -43.12 -39.39 -52.42
C LYS A 7 -43.40 -38.31 -51.35
N ASN A 8 -42.45 -37.36 -51.27
CA ASN A 8 -42.55 -35.90 -51.03
C ASN A 8 -43.74 -35.33 -50.24
N ASN A 9 -43.49 -34.39 -49.31
CA ASN A 9 -43.48 -32.95 -49.63
C ASN A 9 -43.19 -32.06 -48.39
N SER A 10 -42.37 -31.02 -48.63
CA SER A 10 -42.38 -29.67 -48.06
C SER A 10 -42.74 -29.40 -46.59
N LYS A 11 -41.80 -28.81 -45.84
CA LYS A 11 -41.87 -27.36 -45.50
C LYS A 11 -40.58 -26.91 -44.83
N GLY A 12 -39.81 -26.09 -45.53
CA GLY A 12 -38.92 -25.14 -44.87
C GLY A 12 -39.76 -24.11 -44.11
N LYS A 13 -39.24 -23.66 -42.96
CA LYS A 13 -39.47 -22.31 -42.48
C LYS A 13 -38.14 -21.71 -42.08
N ASN A 14 -37.89 -20.58 -42.72
CA ASN A 14 -36.73 -19.72 -42.66
C ASN A 14 -36.71 -18.90 -41.36
N THR A 15 -35.50 -18.66 -40.87
CA THR A 15 -34.96 -17.46 -40.17
C THR A 15 -35.86 -16.64 -39.25
N GLU A 16 -35.38 -16.45 -38.00
CA GLU A 16 -35.56 -15.15 -37.33
C GLU A 16 -34.23 -14.73 -36.67
N ASN A 17 -33.63 -13.71 -37.26
CA ASN A 17 -32.33 -13.14 -36.92
C ASN A 17 -32.64 -12.08 -35.86
N LYS A 18 -32.28 -12.31 -34.59
CA LYS A 18 -32.38 -11.30 -33.54
C LYS A 18 -30.99 -10.97 -33.02
N ASN A 19 -30.67 -9.68 -33.13
CA ASN A 19 -29.38 -9.05 -32.93
C ASN A 19 -28.92 -9.13 -31.45
N PHE A 20 -28.54 -10.33 -31.00
CA PHE A 20 -28.00 -10.61 -29.66
C PHE A 20 -26.50 -10.32 -29.53
N THR A 21 -25.88 -9.84 -30.61
CA THR A 21 -24.45 -9.58 -30.71
C THR A 21 -23.91 -8.47 -29.79
N PRO A 22 -24.61 -7.35 -29.48
CA PRO A 22 -24.00 -6.31 -28.63
C PRO A 22 -23.91 -6.75 -27.15
N PHE A 23 -24.89 -7.51 -26.65
CA PHE A 23 -24.86 -8.00 -25.27
C PHE A 23 -23.79 -9.07 -25.04
N ILE A 24 -23.53 -9.92 -26.04
CA ILE A 24 -22.44 -10.90 -26.01
C ILE A 24 -21.09 -10.17 -26.02
N ILE A 25 -20.93 -9.12 -26.83
CA ILE A 25 -19.69 -8.33 -26.90
C ILE A 25 -19.45 -7.57 -25.57
N ILE A 26 -20.49 -6.96 -24.99
CA ILE A 26 -20.37 -6.26 -23.70
C ILE A 26 -20.04 -7.25 -22.58
N GLY A 27 -20.68 -8.42 -22.56
CA GLY A 27 -20.36 -9.48 -21.60
C GLY A 27 -18.92 -9.96 -21.72
N LEU A 28 -18.41 -10.12 -22.95
CA LEU A 28 -17.01 -10.49 -23.21
C LEU A 28 -16.04 -9.38 -22.76
N ILE A 29 -16.35 -8.11 -23.01
CA ILE A 29 -15.51 -6.99 -22.57
C ILE A 29 -15.47 -6.89 -21.03
N LEU A 30 -16.60 -7.06 -20.36
CA LEU A 30 -16.62 -7.05 -18.89
C LEU A 30 -15.88 -8.25 -18.30
N ALA A 31 -16.01 -9.43 -18.92
CA ALA A 31 -15.28 -10.62 -18.51
C ALA A 31 -13.77 -10.47 -18.72
N THR A 32 -13.30 -9.89 -19.84
CA THR A 32 -11.87 -9.65 -20.07
C THR A 32 -11.32 -8.61 -19.12
N LEU A 33 -12.05 -7.52 -18.86
CA LEU A 33 -11.65 -6.51 -17.87
C LEU A 33 -11.59 -7.09 -16.45
N ALA A 34 -12.57 -7.89 -16.05
CA ALA A 34 -12.55 -8.57 -14.75
C ALA A 34 -11.37 -9.55 -14.66
N THR A 35 -11.12 -10.34 -15.71
CA THR A 35 -10.02 -11.29 -15.76
C THR A 35 -8.66 -10.59 -15.69
N VAL A 36 -8.47 -9.52 -16.47
CA VAL A 36 -7.26 -8.69 -16.40
C VAL A 36 -7.12 -8.05 -15.02
N TYR A 37 -8.21 -7.56 -14.43
CA TYR A 37 -8.19 -7.00 -13.07
C TYR A 37 -7.76 -8.05 -12.03
N PHE A 38 -8.30 -9.27 -12.08
CA PHE A 38 -7.90 -10.35 -11.16
C PHE A 38 -6.48 -10.87 -11.43
N LEU A 39 -6.01 -10.89 -12.69
CA LEU A 39 -4.64 -11.27 -13.06
C LEU A 39 -3.60 -10.21 -12.71
N THR A 40 -3.95 -8.92 -12.82
CA THR A 40 -3.05 -7.79 -12.53
C THR A 40 -3.13 -7.32 -11.09
N LYS A 41 -4.13 -7.76 -10.31
CA LYS A 41 -4.15 -7.55 -8.87
C LYS A 41 -2.94 -8.29 -8.30
N PRO A 42 -1.94 -7.58 -7.74
CA PRO A 42 -0.81 -8.26 -7.14
C PRO A 42 -1.35 -9.10 -5.99
N ASN A 43 -1.16 -10.42 -6.07
CA ASN A 43 -1.24 -11.26 -4.90
C ASN A 43 -0.18 -10.72 -3.95
N THR A 44 -0.60 -10.17 -2.81
CA THR A 44 0.29 -9.85 -1.70
C THR A 44 0.76 -11.17 -1.08
N SER A 45 1.50 -11.94 -1.86
CA SER A 45 2.34 -13.01 -1.37
C SER A 45 3.52 -12.31 -0.73
N SER A 46 3.53 -12.30 0.60
CA SER A 46 4.68 -11.95 1.41
C SER A 46 5.86 -12.81 0.93
N VAL A 47 6.72 -12.22 0.12
CA VAL A 47 8.03 -12.78 -0.22
C VAL A 47 8.84 -12.74 1.06
N VAL A 48 8.89 -13.88 1.75
CA VAL A 48 9.94 -14.18 2.71
C VAL A 48 11.15 -14.60 1.88
N LEU A 49 12.08 -13.67 1.65
CA LEU A 49 13.49 -13.99 1.52
C LEU A 49 14.32 -12.76 1.93
N ASP A 50 15.34 -13.03 2.74
CA ASP A 50 16.29 -12.11 3.39
C ASP A 50 15.75 -11.44 4.67
N THR A 51 15.81 -12.19 5.78
CA THR A 51 15.25 -11.92 7.11
C THR A 51 15.18 -10.43 7.51
N PRO A 52 14.03 -9.77 7.34
CA PRO A 52 13.77 -8.46 7.93
C PRO A 52 13.03 -8.67 9.24
N ARG A 53 13.57 -8.09 10.32
CA ARG A 53 12.91 -7.72 11.58
C ARG A 53 11.53 -8.36 11.82
N VAL A 54 11.46 -9.29 12.76
CA VAL A 54 10.24 -9.97 13.24
C VAL A 54 9.05 -9.00 13.18
N GLN A 55 8.11 -9.27 12.28
CA GLN A 55 6.85 -8.54 12.19
C GLN A 55 6.22 -8.53 13.59
N GLY A 56 6.05 -7.34 14.17
CA GLY A 56 5.54 -7.16 15.53
C GLY A 56 6.55 -6.85 16.64
N GLN A 57 7.88 -6.90 16.42
CA GLN A 57 8.85 -6.49 17.46
C GLN A 57 9.42 -5.08 17.23
N MET A 58 8.99 -4.16 18.10
CA MET A 58 9.47 -2.79 18.20
C MET A 58 10.93 -2.72 18.70
N ILE A 59 11.74 -1.84 18.12
CA ILE A 59 13.12 -1.48 18.52
C ILE A 59 13.06 -0.40 19.59
N GLU A 60 12.17 0.58 19.41
CA GLU A 60 11.87 1.57 20.44
C GLU A 60 10.70 1.08 21.31
N THR A 61 10.99 0.85 22.59
CA THR A 61 10.03 0.33 23.56
C THR A 61 9.46 1.42 24.45
N ARG A 62 10.07 2.62 24.47
CA ARG A 62 9.55 3.76 25.22
C ARG A 62 8.32 4.35 24.53
N PRO A 63 7.35 4.86 25.30
CA PRO A 63 6.19 5.52 24.71
C PRO A 63 6.57 6.82 24.00
N VAL A 64 5.82 7.15 22.96
CA VAL A 64 5.83 8.48 22.34
C VAL A 64 5.32 9.51 23.35
N LEU A 65 5.96 10.68 23.42
CA LEU A 65 5.47 11.77 24.27
C LEU A 65 4.10 12.24 23.80
N THR A 66 3.24 12.63 24.76
CA THR A 66 1.91 13.13 24.43
C THR A 66 1.98 14.40 23.58
N SER A 67 1.19 14.45 22.50
CA SER A 67 1.12 15.59 21.59
C SER A 67 0.65 16.89 22.28
N ALA A 68 -0.04 16.78 23.42
CA ALA A 68 -0.51 17.91 24.21
C ALA A 68 0.62 18.80 24.78
N LEU A 69 1.87 18.31 24.80
CA LEU A 69 3.04 19.09 25.22
C LEU A 69 3.54 20.06 24.14
N PHE A 70 3.01 19.97 22.91
CA PHE A 70 3.52 20.68 21.76
C PHE A 70 2.41 21.43 21.03
N THR A 71 2.80 22.26 20.06
CA THR A 71 1.88 23.03 19.21
C THR A 71 2.19 22.85 17.73
N GLY A 72 1.24 23.20 16.86
CA GLY A 72 1.46 23.24 15.40
C GLY A 72 1.88 21.89 14.81
N LYS A 73 2.82 21.92 13.86
CA LYS A 73 3.32 20.70 13.20
C LYS A 73 3.97 19.71 14.15
N ALA A 74 4.64 20.19 15.20
CA ALA A 74 5.23 19.31 16.20
C ALA A 74 4.15 18.47 16.88
N ALA A 75 3.10 19.10 17.42
CA ALA A 75 1.97 18.37 18.02
C ALA A 75 1.36 17.33 17.08
N LEU A 76 1.20 17.69 15.80
CA LEU A 76 0.69 16.79 14.78
C LEU A 76 1.62 15.58 14.56
N ALA A 77 2.93 15.79 14.47
CA ALA A 77 3.89 14.72 14.30
C ALA A 77 3.94 13.78 15.52
N TYR A 78 3.90 14.29 16.76
CA TYR A 78 3.81 13.42 17.94
C TYR A 78 2.52 12.60 17.95
N LYS A 79 1.39 13.21 17.56
CA LYS A 79 0.12 12.49 17.41
C LYS A 79 0.24 11.36 16.38
N TYR A 80 0.76 11.65 15.20
CA TYR A 80 0.92 10.65 14.13
C TYR A 80 1.91 9.55 14.50
N ALA A 81 3.04 9.90 15.15
CA ALA A 81 3.99 8.92 15.65
C ALA A 81 3.37 7.96 16.68
N ALA A 82 2.44 8.45 17.52
CA ALA A 82 1.71 7.63 18.47
C ALA A 82 0.59 6.77 17.82
N GLU A 83 0.01 7.21 16.70
CA GLU A 83 -1.04 6.46 15.98
C GLU A 83 -0.49 5.28 15.16
N ILE A 84 0.71 5.42 14.59
CA ILE A 84 1.35 4.39 13.74
C ILE A 84 2.77 4.04 14.19
N PRO A 85 2.99 3.70 15.48
CA PRO A 85 4.32 3.56 16.04
C PRO A 85 5.15 2.50 15.33
N GLU A 86 4.54 1.38 14.91
CA GLU A 86 5.23 0.33 14.15
C GLU A 86 5.78 0.82 12.81
N VAL A 87 5.02 1.64 12.07
CA VAL A 87 5.46 2.20 10.80
C VAL A 87 6.65 3.14 11.02
N ILE A 88 6.55 4.02 12.01
CA ILE A 88 7.57 5.04 12.30
C ILE A 88 8.84 4.40 12.88
N ASP A 89 8.71 3.34 13.69
CA ASP A 89 9.86 2.62 14.24
C ASP A 89 10.62 1.81 13.18
N ASN A 90 10.01 1.57 12.01
CA ASN A 90 10.69 0.98 10.85
C ASN A 90 11.39 2.02 9.97
N GLN A 91 11.18 3.32 10.19
CA GLN A 91 11.84 4.37 9.42
C GLN A 91 13.24 4.69 9.97
N PHE A 92 14.19 4.89 9.07
CA PHE A 92 15.43 5.60 9.38
C PHE A 92 15.12 7.08 9.67
N CYS A 93 15.93 7.75 10.53
CA CYS A 93 15.84 9.21 10.68
C CYS A 93 16.89 9.91 9.81
N TYR A 94 16.44 10.60 8.76
CA TYR A 94 17.31 11.37 7.87
C TYR A 94 17.79 12.69 8.46
N CYS A 95 17.42 12.97 9.70
CA CYS A 95 18.10 13.92 10.57
C CYS A 95 19.52 13.49 10.96
N TYR A 96 19.83 12.18 10.92
CA TYR A 96 21.10 11.56 11.32
C TYR A 96 21.49 11.70 12.81
N CYS A 97 20.53 12.03 13.69
CA CYS A 97 20.77 12.18 15.13
C CYS A 97 21.23 10.89 15.83
N LYS A 98 21.06 9.72 15.20
CA LYS A 98 21.57 8.41 15.68
C LYS A 98 23.05 8.45 16.07
N LYS A 99 23.87 9.24 15.36
CA LYS A 99 25.31 9.34 15.62
C LYS A 99 25.66 10.03 16.93
N ASN A 100 24.92 11.08 17.30
CA ASN A 100 25.31 12.00 18.37
C ASN A 100 24.33 11.99 19.57
N HIS A 101 23.11 11.46 19.39
CA HIS A 101 22.04 11.50 20.38
C HIS A 101 21.57 10.11 20.85
N GLY A 102 22.20 9.03 20.37
CA GLY A 102 21.84 7.66 20.74
C GLY A 102 20.47 7.20 20.24
N HIS A 103 19.90 7.87 19.23
CA HIS A 103 18.61 7.52 18.66
C HIS A 103 18.71 6.27 17.77
N LYS A 104 17.68 5.41 17.78
CA LYS A 104 17.74 4.11 17.08
C LYS A 104 17.04 4.15 15.73
N THR A 105 15.84 4.73 15.73
CA THR A 105 14.88 4.81 14.62
C THR A 105 14.25 6.20 14.61
N LEU A 106 13.43 6.53 13.60
CA LEU A 106 12.66 7.78 13.61
C LEU A 106 11.78 7.89 14.87
N LEU A 107 11.18 6.77 15.33
CA LEU A 107 10.32 6.78 16.52
C LEU A 107 11.04 7.22 17.78
N THR A 108 12.33 6.88 17.93
CA THR A 108 13.14 7.31 19.07
C THR A 108 13.13 8.83 19.25
N CYS A 109 13.06 9.61 18.16
CA CYS A 109 13.01 11.07 18.20
C CYS A 109 11.76 11.59 18.93
N PHE A 110 10.67 10.82 18.90
CA PHE A 110 9.37 11.19 19.46
C PHE A 110 9.13 10.61 20.87
N THR A 111 10.09 9.87 21.43
CA THR A 111 10.08 9.44 22.84
C THR A 111 10.66 10.48 23.81
N ASN A 112 11.15 11.59 23.27
CA ASN A 112 11.66 12.75 23.99
C ASN A 112 11.34 14.03 23.18
N GLU A 113 11.79 15.19 23.63
CA GLU A 113 11.50 16.47 22.97
C GLU A 113 12.25 16.73 21.67
N HIS A 114 13.21 15.89 21.26
CA HIS A 114 14.02 16.14 20.06
C HIS A 114 13.14 16.29 18.82
N GLY A 115 12.13 15.42 18.65
CA GLY A 115 11.19 15.47 17.53
C GLY A 115 10.53 16.84 17.36
N SER A 116 10.27 17.56 18.44
CA SER A 116 9.68 18.91 18.40
C SER A 116 10.61 20.01 17.87
N LYS A 117 11.93 19.74 17.83
CA LYS A 117 13.00 20.69 17.48
C LYS A 117 13.66 20.36 16.14
N CYS A 118 13.13 19.40 15.38
CA CYS A 118 13.72 18.95 14.12
C CYS A 118 12.68 18.86 13.00
N ASP A 119 12.74 19.80 12.05
CA ASP A 119 11.84 19.86 10.91
C ASP A 119 11.91 18.59 10.04
N THR A 120 13.10 18.00 9.87
CA THR A 120 13.24 16.75 9.12
C THR A 120 12.48 15.60 9.79
N CYS A 121 12.62 15.43 11.11
CA CYS A 121 11.86 14.41 11.84
C CYS A 121 10.34 14.61 11.70
N ILE A 122 9.89 15.86 11.82
CA ILE A 122 8.48 16.24 11.72
C ILE A 122 7.94 15.89 10.33
N ASP A 123 8.63 16.31 9.27
CA ASP A 123 8.20 16.08 7.90
C ASP A 123 8.28 14.61 7.51
N GLU A 124 9.27 13.85 8.01
CA GLU A 124 9.38 12.40 7.81
C GLU A 124 8.15 11.67 8.39
N VAL A 125 7.74 11.98 9.62
CA VAL A 125 6.56 11.37 10.25
C VAL A 125 5.27 11.75 9.54
N ILE A 126 5.09 13.02 9.20
CA ILE A 126 3.88 13.48 8.50
C ILE A 126 3.77 12.78 7.14
N TYR A 127 4.87 12.70 6.40
CA TYR A 127 4.87 12.03 5.11
C TYR A 127 4.62 10.51 5.22
N ALA A 128 5.25 9.84 6.19
CA ALA A 128 5.01 8.41 6.43
C ALA A 128 3.55 8.14 6.81
N TYR A 129 2.95 9.03 7.60
CA TYR A 129 1.54 8.94 7.98
C TYR A 129 0.60 9.13 6.79
N ASP A 130 0.87 10.09 5.90
CA ASP A 130 0.07 10.30 4.69
C ASP A 130 0.09 9.08 3.78
N LEU A 131 1.24 8.41 3.66
CA LEU A 131 1.37 7.17 2.89
C LEU A 131 0.66 6.00 3.57
N HIS A 132 0.73 5.91 4.91
CA HIS A 132 -0.04 4.93 5.67
C HIS A 132 -1.55 5.09 5.46
N LYS A 133 -2.06 6.33 5.48
CA LYS A 133 -3.47 6.63 5.17
C LYS A 133 -3.89 6.25 3.75
N GLN A 134 -2.95 6.22 2.81
CA GLN A 134 -3.18 5.73 1.45
C GLN A 134 -3.17 4.19 1.35
N GLY A 135 -2.99 3.48 2.47
CA GLY A 135 -2.95 2.01 2.52
C GLY A 135 -1.63 1.42 1.99
N LYS A 136 -0.55 2.20 1.95
CA LYS A 136 0.77 1.71 1.54
C LYS A 136 1.32 0.71 2.56
N THR A 137 2.05 -0.30 2.08
CA THR A 137 2.73 -1.26 2.95
C THR A 137 3.90 -0.58 3.67
N ILE A 138 4.34 -1.14 4.81
CA ILE A 138 5.52 -0.60 5.54
C ILE A 138 6.74 -0.52 4.60
N ALA A 139 6.96 -1.54 3.76
CA ALA A 139 8.08 -1.55 2.80
C ALA A 139 7.98 -0.43 1.75
N ASP A 140 6.78 -0.16 1.23
CA ASP A 140 6.56 0.96 0.30
C ASP A 140 6.79 2.31 1.00
N ILE A 141 6.37 2.44 2.25
CA ILE A 141 6.56 3.66 3.05
C ILE A 141 8.05 3.91 3.28
N ILE A 142 8.81 2.90 3.71
CA ILE A 142 10.27 2.99 3.87
C ILE A 142 10.91 3.46 2.56
N SER A 143 10.61 2.78 1.45
CA SER A 143 11.18 3.10 0.15
C SER A 143 10.86 4.54 -0.29
N ALA A 144 9.64 5.01 -0.02
CA ALA A 144 9.21 6.36 -0.37
C ALA A 144 9.82 7.43 0.54
N VAL A 145 9.95 7.17 1.84
CA VAL A 145 10.63 8.06 2.80
C VAL A 145 12.11 8.15 2.45
N ASP A 146 12.77 7.00 2.23
CA ASP A 146 14.18 6.93 1.82
C ASP A 146 14.42 7.78 0.58
N LYS A 147 13.62 7.56 -0.47
CA LYS A 147 13.74 8.33 -1.71
C LYS A 147 13.56 9.84 -1.50
N LYS A 148 12.66 10.26 -0.60
CA LYS A 148 12.31 11.66 -0.39
C LYS A 148 13.30 12.40 0.51
N PHE A 149 13.77 11.76 1.56
CA PHE A 149 14.55 12.40 2.63
C PHE A 149 16.04 12.04 2.60
N TYR A 150 16.44 11.04 1.81
CA TYR A 150 17.86 10.73 1.64
C TYR A 150 18.64 11.95 1.19
N ARG A 151 19.70 12.23 1.93
CA ARG A 151 20.69 13.26 1.62
C ARG A 151 22.03 12.79 2.18
N PRO A 152 23.16 12.96 1.47
CA PRO A 152 24.44 12.61 2.02
C PRO A 152 24.66 13.24 3.40
N TYR A 153 25.08 12.43 4.37
CA TYR A 153 25.40 12.93 5.69
C TYR A 153 26.54 13.95 5.59
N LYS A 154 26.32 15.15 6.11
CA LYS A 154 27.35 16.17 6.25
C LYS A 154 27.86 16.10 7.69
N ALA A 155 29.14 15.76 7.82
CA ALA A 155 29.85 15.70 9.10
C ALA A 155 30.16 17.10 9.61
#